data_AF-A0A832U4H8-F1
#
_entry.id   AF-A0A832U4H8-F1
#
_cell.length_a   1.000
_cell.length_b   1.000
_cell.length_c   1.000
_cell.angle_alpha   90.00
_cell.angle_beta   90.00
_cell.angle_gamma   90.00
#
_symmetry.space_group_name_H-M   'P 1'
#
loop_
_entity.id
_entity.type
_entity.pdbx_description
1 polymer ?
#
loop_
_entity_poly.entity_id
_entity_poly.type
_entity_poly.pdbx_seq_one_letter_code
_entity_poly.pdbx_strand_id
1 'polypeptide(L)'
;VVSSGTSLKEQPIISGLWSPDSNRLVVEASISHPKKIAFHGIYIMNADGSGIRELASTLNNTKEKSLSLHILSWSLDGNRITIFSNIFDIRDFYIFADPEKTLIKTAGRCNYTTVDEIRKNILDIEWQNNLMWNPEGTKALALMDQKPLRSQLYLLDSNGFVLQKLTDMPNNVGFALWSHDGKKIAYSATGKPKNENGLWTVNENGTEKKRLNYNGILVAWNPDDSRIFYFDENFSLCSIKVDGTDKVQLSKEFSSIEDVFEFSKDGKKLIFSAINSDKVTIYIAESTGKNVKALQEFPGYIFFKPSWSPKGDKIAFTQDDDLYTINPDGSEKSLIASTITDYEWHPSGDFISFVSSGSVFAASPDGSTKIKLAEDGRFLEGWSPDGSRLLVSQYGFTGLFIIKLEGYEDPLSIDLLTSVEEENCQLRVRCMSEPIADALLTLNGKEIGLTNSSGFLNYSFPDEGRYVINASKTGYRSASKVHVVQENSSASPIRSAVPEPSSDSGNKNVTRCETQIPGFRGITIFLILAFFVFKRSYL
;
A
#
# COMPACT_ATOMS: atom_id res chain seq x y z
N VAL A 1 18.04 26.29 -13.94
CA VAL A 1 18.81 26.11 -12.68
C VAL A 1 19.29 27.48 -12.23
N VAL A 2 18.61 28.10 -11.27
CA VAL A 2 19.13 29.29 -10.57
C VAL A 2 19.82 28.76 -9.32
N SER A 3 21.15 28.75 -9.31
CA SER A 3 21.95 28.27 -8.19
C SER A 3 22.05 29.34 -7.12
N SER A 4 21.21 29.26 -6.09
CA SER A 4 21.47 29.97 -4.83
C SER A 4 22.64 29.27 -4.13
N GLY A 5 23.70 30.03 -3.85
CA GLY A 5 24.99 29.56 -3.36
C GLY A 5 24.98 28.98 -1.94
N THR A 6 24.41 27.80 -1.75
CA THR A 6 24.78 26.90 -0.66
C THR A 6 25.64 25.79 -1.23
N SER A 7 26.94 25.86 -0.95
CA SER A 7 27.88 24.75 -1.09
C SER A 7 27.46 23.62 -0.13
N LEU A 8 26.44 22.85 -0.50
CA LEU A 8 26.21 21.54 0.09
C LEU A 8 27.20 20.58 -0.56
N LYS A 9 28.31 20.30 0.13
CA LYS A 9 29.22 19.19 -0.25
C LYS A 9 28.53 17.83 -0.12
N GLU A 10 27.40 17.77 0.58
CA GLU A 10 26.61 16.56 0.79
C GLU A 10 25.44 16.54 -0.20
N GLN A 11 25.30 15.42 -0.92
CA GLN A 11 24.19 15.21 -1.84
C GLN A 11 23.03 14.51 -1.12
N PRO A 12 21.77 14.83 -1.45
CA PRO A 12 20.62 14.22 -0.79
C PRO A 12 20.47 12.74 -1.17
N ILE A 13 19.94 11.95 -0.23
CA ILE A 13 19.41 10.61 -0.50
C ILE A 13 18.00 10.79 -1.02
N ILE A 14 17.68 10.18 -2.15
CA ILE A 14 16.38 10.31 -2.81
C ILE A 14 15.74 8.94 -3.01
N SER A 15 14.45 8.84 -2.71
CA SER A 15 13.57 7.71 -3.04
C SER A 15 12.26 8.24 -3.63
N GLY A 16 11.43 7.38 -4.24
CA GLY A 16 10.14 7.84 -4.72
C GLY A 16 9.22 6.72 -5.19
N LEU A 17 7.91 6.93 -5.03
CA LEU A 17 6.86 5.93 -5.25
C LEU A 17 5.90 6.35 -6.35
N TRP A 18 5.61 5.43 -7.28
CA TRP A 18 4.60 5.64 -8.32
C TRP A 18 3.20 5.77 -7.73
N SER A 19 2.40 6.67 -8.28
CA SER A 19 0.96 6.68 -8.01
C SER A 19 0.29 5.43 -8.58
N PRO A 20 -0.86 4.99 -8.03
CA PRO A 20 -1.56 3.79 -8.51
C PRO A 20 -1.94 3.83 -9.99
N ASP A 21 -2.22 5.02 -10.52
CA ASP A 21 -2.52 5.26 -11.94
C ASP A 21 -1.27 5.41 -12.82
N SER A 22 -0.06 5.23 -12.26
CA SER A 22 1.23 5.36 -12.94
C SER A 22 1.54 6.74 -13.54
N ASN A 23 0.76 7.77 -13.24
CA ASN A 23 0.89 9.10 -13.87
C ASN A 23 1.71 10.11 -13.05
N ARG A 24 1.95 9.83 -11.78
CA ARG A 24 2.66 10.73 -10.86
C ARG A 24 3.71 9.95 -10.06
N LEU A 25 4.68 10.68 -9.55
CA LEU A 25 5.69 10.19 -8.65
C LEU A 25 5.71 11.09 -7.41
N VAL A 26 5.64 10.49 -6.23
CA VAL A 26 5.98 11.19 -4.99
C VAL A 26 7.42 10.86 -4.65
N VAL A 27 8.22 11.86 -4.29
CA VAL A 27 9.66 11.76 -4.06
C VAL A 27 10.01 12.28 -2.68
N GLU A 28 10.78 11.49 -1.93
CA GLU A 28 11.39 11.90 -0.69
C GLU A 28 12.86 12.22 -0.94
N ALA A 29 13.30 13.36 -0.46
CA ALA A 29 14.69 13.74 -0.41
C ALA A 29 15.09 14.00 1.04
N SER A 30 16.20 13.42 1.48
CA SER A 30 16.77 13.68 2.81
C SER A 30 18.24 14.05 2.73
N ILE A 31 18.66 15.00 3.56
CA ILE A 31 20.07 15.38 3.69
C ILE A 31 20.46 15.45 5.16
N SER A 32 21.50 14.71 5.53
CA SER A 32 21.99 14.63 6.91
C SER A 32 23.21 15.49 7.08
N HIS A 33 23.09 16.56 7.88
CA HIS A 33 24.17 17.50 8.12
C HIS A 33 25.17 16.96 9.16
N PRO A 34 26.45 17.39 9.14
CA PRO A 34 27.50 16.92 10.06
C PRO A 34 27.17 17.10 11.55
N LYS A 35 26.25 18.02 11.87
CA LYS A 35 25.74 18.26 13.23
C LYS A 35 24.67 17.26 13.69
N LYS A 36 24.46 16.16 12.96
CA LYS A 36 23.41 15.13 13.18
C LYS A 36 21.98 15.68 13.08
N ILE A 37 21.77 16.65 12.19
CA ILE A 37 20.42 17.16 11.88
C ILE A 37 20.08 16.68 10.48
N ALA A 38 18.96 15.97 10.33
CA ALA A 38 18.43 15.57 9.04
C ALA A 38 17.35 16.55 8.59
N PHE A 39 17.42 16.98 7.33
CA PHE A 39 16.37 17.74 6.66
C PHE A 39 15.68 16.83 5.66
N HIS A 40 14.36 16.90 5.61
CA HIS A 40 13.52 16.08 4.74
C HIS A 40 12.68 16.99 3.85
N GLY A 41 12.46 16.58 2.61
CA GLY A 41 11.53 17.20 1.68
C GLY A 41 10.75 16.12 0.95
N ILE A 42 9.43 16.31 0.86
CA ILE A 42 8.53 15.46 0.10
C ILE A 42 7.98 16.29 -1.04
N TYR A 43 8.17 15.78 -2.24
CA TYR A 43 7.79 16.42 -3.49
C TYR A 43 6.86 15.51 -4.28
N ILE A 44 6.05 16.11 -5.13
CA ILE A 44 5.25 15.39 -6.12
C ILE A 44 5.58 15.93 -7.51
N MET A 45 5.59 15.05 -8.51
CA MET A 45 5.75 15.41 -9.90
C MET A 45 4.95 14.49 -10.81
N ASN A 46 4.76 14.91 -12.06
CA ASN A 46 4.25 14.02 -13.09
C ASN A 46 5.33 12.97 -13.44
N ALA A 47 4.88 11.84 -13.98
CA ALA A 47 5.77 10.72 -14.31
C ALA A 47 6.78 11.01 -15.46
N ASP A 48 6.75 12.21 -16.06
CA ASP A 48 7.68 12.71 -17.08
C ASP A 48 8.70 13.70 -16.47
N GLY A 49 8.65 13.90 -15.15
CA GLY A 49 9.49 14.85 -14.42
C GLY A 49 8.96 16.28 -14.42
N SER A 50 7.86 16.58 -15.10
CA SER A 50 7.26 17.91 -15.11
C SER A 50 6.44 18.17 -13.84
N GLY A 51 6.10 19.45 -13.62
CA GLY A 51 5.11 19.82 -12.59
C GLY A 51 5.54 19.55 -11.15
N ILE A 52 6.84 19.58 -10.86
CA ILE A 52 7.40 19.38 -9.51
C ILE A 52 6.81 20.41 -8.52
N ARG A 53 6.28 19.91 -7.40
CA ARG A 53 5.73 20.71 -6.30
C ARG A 53 6.19 20.14 -4.97
N GLU A 54 6.45 21.00 -4.00
CA GLU A 54 6.70 20.59 -2.62
C GLU A 54 5.37 20.30 -1.91
N LEU A 55 5.29 19.17 -1.20
CA LEU A 55 4.18 18.83 -0.31
C LEU A 55 4.50 19.20 1.14
N ALA A 56 5.71 18.88 1.59
CA ALA A 56 6.17 19.19 2.95
C ALA A 56 7.70 19.20 3.01
N SER A 57 8.27 20.09 3.83
CA SER A 57 9.69 20.08 4.12
C SER A 57 9.99 20.45 5.58
N THR A 58 11.15 20.01 6.06
CA THR A 58 11.60 20.25 7.43
C THR A 58 12.84 21.14 7.50
N LEU A 59 12.91 22.16 6.63
CA LEU A 59 14.03 23.11 6.50
C LEU A 59 14.47 23.77 7.82
N ASN A 60 13.54 23.88 8.79
CA ASN A 60 13.78 24.47 10.11
C ASN A 60 14.16 23.45 11.20
N ASN A 61 14.52 22.21 10.83
CA ASN A 61 14.94 21.20 11.82
C ASN A 61 16.17 21.68 12.60
N THR A 62 16.12 21.51 13.92
CA THR A 62 17.25 21.71 14.84
C THR A 62 17.52 20.42 15.60
N LYS A 63 18.64 20.37 16.33
CA LYS A 63 18.98 19.21 17.17
C LYS A 63 17.90 18.90 18.22
N GLU A 64 17.24 19.94 18.73
CA GLU A 64 16.21 19.85 19.78
C GLU A 64 14.81 19.63 19.22
N LYS A 65 14.57 19.97 17.94
CA LYS A 65 13.26 19.94 17.30
C LYS A 65 13.32 19.36 15.88
N SER A 66 13.89 18.17 15.76
CA SER A 66 13.94 17.43 14.50
C SER A 66 12.64 16.66 14.28
N LEU A 67 12.07 16.80 13.09
CA LEU A 67 10.96 15.99 12.59
C LEU A 67 11.43 15.28 11.33
N SER A 68 11.25 13.96 11.27
CA SER A 68 11.44 13.19 10.04
C SER A 68 10.14 13.06 9.28
N LEU A 69 10.25 13.04 7.95
CA LEU A 69 9.16 12.79 7.03
C LEU A 69 9.59 11.63 6.13
N HIS A 70 8.79 10.58 6.09
CA HIS A 70 9.03 9.39 5.27
C HIS A 70 7.77 9.03 4.51
N ILE A 71 7.86 8.86 3.19
CA ILE A 71 6.69 8.45 2.41
C ILE A 71 6.36 6.99 2.76
N LEU A 72 5.11 6.72 3.12
CA LEU A 72 4.65 5.38 3.44
C LEU A 72 3.94 4.73 2.25
N SER A 73 2.92 5.37 1.70
CA SER A 73 2.09 4.79 0.64
C SER A 73 1.14 5.82 0.01
N TRP A 74 0.64 5.49 -1.17
CA TRP A 74 -0.55 6.11 -1.73
C TRP A 74 -1.82 5.43 -1.18
N SER A 75 -2.92 6.17 -1.06
CA SER A 75 -4.25 5.55 -1.07
C SER A 75 -4.48 4.87 -2.41
N LEU A 76 -5.23 3.76 -2.43
CA LEU A 76 -5.42 2.97 -3.66
C LEU A 76 -6.18 3.74 -4.76
N ASP A 77 -6.97 4.75 -4.40
CA ASP A 77 -7.63 5.66 -5.35
C ASP A 77 -6.69 6.78 -5.88
N GLY A 78 -5.46 6.86 -5.38
CA GLY A 78 -4.45 7.85 -5.76
C GLY A 78 -4.73 9.27 -5.27
N ASN A 79 -5.69 9.46 -4.37
CA ASN A 79 -6.11 10.79 -3.89
C ASN A 79 -5.35 11.26 -2.64
N ARG A 80 -4.65 10.38 -1.95
CA ARG A 80 -3.90 10.70 -0.73
C ARG A 80 -2.55 10.03 -0.73
N ILE A 81 -1.60 10.70 -0.09
CA ILE A 81 -0.29 10.13 0.23
C ILE A 81 -0.18 10.09 1.75
N THR A 82 0.12 8.92 2.30
CA THR A 82 0.48 8.79 3.71
C THR A 82 1.96 9.04 3.88
N ILE A 83 2.29 9.94 4.79
CA ILE A 83 3.64 10.24 5.25
C ILE A 83 3.73 9.75 6.70
N PHE A 84 4.66 8.83 6.96
CA PHE A 84 5.08 8.51 8.31
C PHE A 84 5.97 9.64 8.84
N SER A 85 5.66 10.13 10.03
CA SER A 85 6.46 11.15 10.68
C SER A 85 6.76 10.77 12.10
N ASN A 86 7.99 11.07 12.52
CA ASN A 86 8.43 10.77 13.86
C ASN A 86 9.36 11.85 14.41
N ILE A 87 9.32 11.97 15.74
CA ILE A 87 10.38 12.58 16.51
C ILE A 87 10.97 11.45 17.35
N PHE A 88 12.25 11.13 17.11
CA PHE A 88 12.92 9.98 17.70
C PHE A 88 12.65 9.87 19.21
N ASP A 89 12.14 8.71 19.64
CA ASP A 89 11.72 8.39 21.00
C ASP A 89 10.60 9.23 21.64
N ILE A 90 9.97 10.16 20.89
CA ILE A 90 8.91 11.04 21.42
C ILE A 90 7.54 10.66 20.88
N ARG A 91 7.38 10.57 19.56
CA ARG A 91 6.11 10.27 18.89
C ARG A 91 6.33 9.69 17.50
N ASP A 92 5.57 8.65 17.19
CA ASP A 92 5.35 8.12 15.84
C ASP A 92 3.89 8.43 15.46
N PHE A 93 3.68 9.02 14.29
CA PHE A 93 2.35 9.41 13.81
C PHE A 93 2.32 9.51 12.28
N TYR A 94 1.12 9.71 11.72
CA TYR A 94 0.93 9.81 10.28
C TYR A 94 0.40 11.17 9.86
N ILE A 95 0.78 11.59 8.66
CA ILE A 95 0.32 12.80 7.98
C ILE A 95 -0.27 12.36 6.63
N PHE A 96 -1.46 12.86 6.31
CA PHE A 96 -2.08 12.68 5.00
C PHE A 96 -1.82 13.92 4.16
N ALA A 97 -1.27 13.72 2.96
CA ALA A 97 -1.09 14.77 1.97
C ALA A 97 -2.11 14.62 0.84
N ASP A 98 -2.72 15.74 0.46
CA ASP A 98 -3.50 15.88 -0.77
C ASP A 98 -2.53 16.27 -1.91
N PRO A 99 -2.29 15.36 -2.88
CA PRO A 99 -1.33 15.58 -3.96
C PRO A 99 -1.74 16.69 -4.93
N GLU A 100 -3.02 17.01 -5.05
CA GLU A 100 -3.50 18.06 -5.98
C GLU A 100 -3.51 19.44 -5.31
N LYS A 101 -3.93 19.51 -4.03
CA LYS A 101 -4.03 20.77 -3.28
C LYS A 101 -2.73 21.15 -2.56
N THR A 102 -1.73 20.26 -2.55
CA THR A 102 -0.47 20.45 -1.81
C THR A 102 -0.71 20.77 -0.33
N LEU A 103 -1.74 20.16 0.25
CA LEU A 103 -2.11 20.33 1.66
C LEU A 103 -1.71 19.07 2.43
N ILE A 104 -1.08 19.26 3.59
CA ILE A 104 -0.82 18.16 4.53
C ILE A 104 -1.68 18.29 5.76
N LYS A 105 -1.90 17.17 6.45
CA LYS A 105 -2.68 17.14 7.67
C LYS A 105 -2.33 15.95 8.56
N THR A 106 -2.23 16.14 9.87
CA THR A 106 -2.09 15.03 10.82
C THR A 106 -3.30 14.10 10.82
N ALA A 107 -3.06 12.79 10.80
CA ALA A 107 -4.09 11.80 11.06
C ALA A 107 -4.45 11.76 12.57
N GLY A 108 -5.66 11.34 12.91
CA GLY A 108 -6.13 11.22 14.29
C GLY A 108 -7.05 12.36 14.70
N ARG A 109 -6.98 12.78 15.97
CA ARG A 109 -7.88 13.80 16.53
C ARG A 109 -7.38 15.23 16.31
N CYS A 110 -6.10 15.39 16.04
CA CYS A 110 -5.50 16.67 15.69
C CYS A 110 -5.68 16.99 14.20
N ASN A 111 -5.72 18.28 13.87
CA ASN A 111 -5.87 18.78 12.50
C ASN A 111 -4.77 19.81 12.18
N TYR A 112 -3.51 19.47 12.46
CA TYR A 112 -2.38 20.35 12.16
C TYR A 112 -2.02 20.22 10.69
N THR A 113 -1.91 21.37 10.00
CA THR A 113 -1.84 21.43 8.53
C THR A 113 -0.49 21.89 8.00
N THR A 114 0.43 22.23 8.91
CA THR A 114 1.79 22.63 8.57
C THR A 114 2.81 21.93 9.46
N VAL A 115 4.03 21.76 8.96
CA VAL A 115 5.14 21.16 9.72
C VAL A 115 5.43 21.93 11.01
N ASP A 116 5.29 23.27 11.00
CA ASP A 116 5.55 24.10 12.17
C ASP A 116 4.46 23.96 13.26
N GLU A 117 3.19 23.85 12.87
CA GLU A 117 2.08 23.53 13.80
C GLU A 117 2.27 22.16 14.43
N ILE A 118 2.61 21.15 13.62
CA ILE A 118 2.88 19.78 14.08
C ILE A 118 4.01 19.79 15.11
N ARG A 119 5.12 20.47 14.80
CA ARG A 119 6.29 20.56 15.69
C ARG A 119 5.95 21.24 17.01
N LYS A 120 5.14 22.30 16.99
CA LYS A 120 4.77 23.05 18.20
C LYS A 120 3.88 22.22 19.13
N ASN A 121 3.04 21.36 18.57
CA ASN A 121 1.98 20.66 19.28
C ASN A 121 2.16 19.13 19.30
N ILE A 122 3.40 18.65 19.20
CA ILE A 122 3.71 17.22 19.08
C ILE A 122 3.11 16.36 20.21
N LEU A 123 2.99 16.91 21.42
CA LEU A 123 2.49 16.18 22.58
C LEU A 123 0.96 15.99 22.57
N ASP A 124 0.25 16.76 21.76
CA ASP A 124 -1.20 16.63 21.57
C ASP A 124 -1.54 15.47 20.63
N ILE A 125 -0.59 15.09 19.77
CA ILE A 125 -0.74 14.01 18.79
C ILE A 125 -0.59 12.65 19.48
N GLU A 126 -1.54 11.76 19.21
CA GLU A 126 -1.51 10.38 19.68
C GLU A 126 -0.35 9.59 19.06
N TRP A 127 0.18 8.59 19.78
CA TRP A 127 1.03 7.58 19.15
C TRP A 127 0.20 6.77 18.18
N GLN A 128 0.71 6.61 16.96
CA GLN A 128 0.02 5.85 15.92
C GLN A 128 0.95 4.82 15.30
N ASN A 129 0.40 3.67 14.95
CA ASN A 129 1.08 2.68 14.12
C ASN A 129 0.07 1.88 13.27
N ASN A 130 0.60 0.99 12.43
CA ASN A 130 -0.19 0.06 11.61
C ASN A 130 -1.26 0.75 10.75
N LEU A 131 -0.91 1.88 10.12
CA LEU A 131 -1.82 2.57 9.22
C LEU A 131 -1.99 1.84 7.90
N MET A 132 -3.24 1.68 7.47
CA MET A 132 -3.56 1.08 6.17
C MET A 132 -4.83 1.65 5.56
N TRP A 133 -4.79 1.87 4.25
CA TRP A 133 -5.97 2.19 3.47
C TRP A 133 -6.86 0.95 3.29
N ASN A 134 -8.18 1.16 3.25
CA ASN A 134 -9.10 0.13 2.80
C ASN A 134 -8.86 -0.18 1.31
N PRO A 135 -9.37 -1.30 0.77
CA PRO A 135 -9.17 -1.71 -0.63
C PRO A 135 -9.60 -0.66 -1.66
N GLU A 136 -10.47 0.27 -1.27
CA GLU A 136 -10.95 1.35 -2.13
C GLU A 136 -10.13 2.64 -2.01
N GLY A 137 -9.24 2.77 -1.02
CA GLY A 137 -8.45 3.99 -0.77
C GLY A 137 -9.23 5.15 -0.14
N THR A 138 -10.48 4.94 0.28
CA THR A 138 -11.39 6.00 0.74
C THR A 138 -11.39 6.20 2.25
N LYS A 139 -10.90 5.21 3.00
CA LYS A 139 -10.78 5.23 4.46
C LYS A 139 -9.48 4.55 4.88
N ALA A 140 -9.01 4.86 6.09
CA ALA A 140 -7.83 4.22 6.65
C ALA A 140 -8.11 3.64 8.05
N LEU A 141 -7.38 2.60 8.42
CA LEU A 141 -7.26 2.17 9.81
C LEU A 141 -5.98 2.72 10.40
N ALA A 142 -6.00 3.01 11.69
CA ALA A 142 -4.80 3.25 12.48
C ALA A 142 -4.98 2.68 13.88
N LEU A 143 -3.90 2.14 14.44
CA LEU A 143 -3.83 1.86 15.87
C LEU A 143 -3.36 3.14 16.55
N MET A 144 -4.15 3.65 17.50
CA MET A 144 -3.80 4.84 18.26
C MET A 144 -3.81 4.56 19.76
N ASP A 145 -2.85 5.14 20.49
CA ASP A 145 -2.79 5.00 21.94
C ASP A 145 -3.95 5.72 22.64
N GLN A 146 -4.34 5.17 23.78
CA GLN A 146 -5.21 5.80 24.76
C GLN A 146 -4.45 5.92 26.08
N LYS A 147 -4.89 6.82 26.97
CA LYS A 147 -4.40 6.86 28.35
C LYS A 147 -5.22 5.90 29.23
N PRO A 148 -4.59 5.01 30.04
CA PRO A 148 -3.16 4.68 30.08
C PRO A 148 -2.72 3.97 28.80
N LEU A 149 -1.44 4.15 28.39
CA LEU A 149 -0.87 3.74 27.10
C LEU A 149 -1.39 2.37 26.62
N ARG A 150 -2.45 2.43 25.81
CA ARG A 150 -3.12 1.25 25.26
C ARG A 150 -3.55 1.51 23.82
N SER A 151 -2.95 0.81 22.87
CA SER A 151 -3.27 0.94 21.45
C SER A 151 -4.62 0.29 21.16
N GLN A 152 -5.53 1.04 20.54
CA GLN A 152 -6.82 0.58 20.07
C GLN A 152 -6.98 0.90 18.60
N LEU A 153 -7.87 0.18 17.92
CA LEU A 153 -8.12 0.32 16.50
C LEU A 153 -9.17 1.40 16.23
N TYR A 154 -8.86 2.27 15.28
CA TYR A 154 -9.72 3.36 14.83
C TYR A 154 -9.85 3.36 13.31
N LEU A 155 -11.03 3.79 12.86
CA LEU A 155 -11.35 4.07 11.47
C LEU A 155 -11.23 5.57 11.23
N LEU A 156 -10.49 5.94 10.18
CA LEU A 156 -10.24 7.29 9.73
C LEU A 156 -10.88 7.52 8.36
N ASP A 157 -11.32 8.76 8.10
CA ASP A 157 -11.70 9.18 6.75
C ASP A 157 -10.46 9.42 5.86
N SER A 158 -10.69 9.76 4.59
CA SER A 158 -9.62 10.09 3.64
C SER A 158 -8.82 11.35 4.00
N ASN A 159 -9.29 12.17 4.94
CA ASN A 159 -8.58 13.35 5.44
C ASN A 159 -7.89 13.10 6.78
N GLY A 160 -7.91 11.86 7.28
CA GLY A 160 -7.26 11.44 8.51
C GLY A 160 -8.08 11.72 9.78
N PHE A 161 -9.31 12.20 9.67
CA PHE A 161 -10.17 12.41 10.84
C PHE A 161 -10.71 11.09 11.37
N VAL A 162 -10.82 10.97 12.69
CA VAL A 162 -11.43 9.80 13.34
C VAL A 162 -12.93 9.74 13.06
N LEU A 163 -13.36 8.73 12.31
CA LEU A 163 -14.77 8.41 12.10
C LEU A 163 -15.33 7.60 13.27
N GLN A 164 -14.59 6.57 13.69
CA GLN A 164 -15.06 5.63 14.70
C GLN A 164 -13.90 4.96 15.44
N LYS A 165 -14.11 4.72 16.73
CA LYS A 165 -13.27 3.80 17.53
C LYS A 165 -13.83 2.38 17.39
N LEU A 166 -13.09 1.47 16.77
CA LEU A 166 -13.54 0.11 16.46
C LEU A 166 -13.34 -0.86 17.63
N THR A 167 -12.29 -0.70 18.43
CA THR A 167 -12.04 -1.54 19.61
C THR A 167 -11.98 -0.71 20.88
N ASP A 168 -12.49 -1.26 21.99
CA ASP A 168 -12.33 -0.68 23.33
C ASP A 168 -12.08 -1.79 24.36
N MET A 169 -11.00 -2.54 24.13
CA MET A 169 -10.67 -3.72 24.91
C MET A 169 -9.64 -3.39 25.98
N PRO A 170 -9.64 -4.06 27.16
CA PRO A 170 -8.60 -3.87 28.17
C PRO A 170 -7.17 -4.14 27.64
N ASN A 171 -7.04 -4.97 26.60
CA ASN A 171 -5.77 -5.38 26.01
C ASN A 171 -5.34 -4.45 24.87
N ASN A 172 -4.05 -4.49 24.52
CA ASN A 172 -3.53 -3.81 23.35
C ASN A 172 -3.97 -4.53 22.08
N VAL A 173 -4.43 -3.77 21.08
CA VAL A 173 -4.48 -4.26 19.70
C VAL A 173 -3.11 -4.02 19.09
N GLY A 174 -2.47 -5.09 18.63
CA GLY A 174 -1.09 -5.04 18.11
C GLY A 174 -0.98 -4.96 16.60
N PHE A 175 -1.97 -5.52 15.89
CA PHE A 175 -2.01 -5.52 14.43
C PHE A 175 -3.46 -5.67 13.96
N ALA A 176 -3.82 -5.05 12.84
CA ALA A 176 -5.10 -5.17 12.18
C ALA A 176 -4.90 -5.26 10.65
N LEU A 177 -5.87 -5.84 9.93
CA LEU A 177 -5.89 -5.92 8.47
C LEU A 177 -7.31 -5.86 7.94
N TRP A 178 -7.55 -5.09 6.88
CA TRP A 178 -8.78 -5.14 6.08
C TRP A 178 -8.91 -6.49 5.37
N SER A 179 -10.15 -6.99 5.25
CA SER A 179 -10.51 -7.95 4.22
C SER A 179 -10.36 -7.30 2.84
N HIS A 180 -10.14 -8.10 1.80
CA HIS A 180 -9.95 -7.63 0.43
C HIS A 180 -11.21 -6.96 -0.13
N ASP A 181 -12.40 -7.36 0.35
CA ASP A 181 -13.66 -6.71 0.03
C ASP A 181 -13.96 -5.43 0.85
N GLY A 182 -13.10 -5.10 1.83
CA GLY A 182 -13.21 -3.92 2.68
C GLY A 182 -14.34 -3.96 3.71
N LYS A 183 -15.09 -5.06 3.85
CA LYS A 183 -16.27 -5.13 4.74
C LYS A 183 -15.91 -5.56 6.15
N LYS A 184 -14.78 -6.23 6.34
CA LYS A 184 -14.33 -6.78 7.62
C LYS A 184 -12.90 -6.37 7.92
N ILE A 185 -12.57 -6.43 9.20
CA ILE A 185 -11.26 -6.14 9.73
C ILE A 185 -10.89 -7.25 10.70
N ALA A 186 -9.74 -7.88 10.49
CA ALA A 186 -9.15 -8.82 11.43
C ALA A 186 -8.16 -8.06 12.31
N TYR A 187 -8.02 -8.46 13.57
CA TYR A 187 -7.00 -7.88 14.46
C TYR A 187 -6.52 -8.87 15.52
N SER A 188 -5.31 -8.65 16.00
CA SER A 188 -4.71 -9.39 17.11
C SER A 188 -4.70 -8.54 18.38
N ALA A 189 -5.15 -9.12 19.49
CA ALA A 189 -5.13 -8.50 20.82
C ALA A 189 -4.20 -9.25 21.77
N THR A 190 -3.36 -8.52 22.51
CA THR A 190 -2.41 -9.08 23.47
C THR A 190 -2.35 -8.24 24.76
N GLY A 191 -2.28 -8.90 25.92
CA GLY A 191 -2.17 -8.23 27.20
C GLY A 191 -2.84 -8.97 28.36
N LYS A 192 -3.25 -8.20 29.37
CA LYS A 192 -4.01 -8.68 30.53
C LYS A 192 -5.37 -7.97 30.57
N PRO A 193 -6.48 -8.70 30.79
CA PRO A 193 -6.53 -10.12 31.15
C PRO A 193 -6.35 -11.07 29.94
N LYS A 194 -5.80 -12.28 30.19
CA LYS A 194 -5.46 -13.25 29.11
C LYS A 194 -6.67 -13.75 28.33
N ASN A 195 -7.85 -13.72 28.95
CA ASN A 195 -9.10 -14.10 28.30
C ASN A 195 -9.55 -13.11 27.22
N GLU A 196 -8.88 -11.97 27.03
CA GLU A 196 -9.15 -11.00 25.95
C GLU A 196 -8.12 -11.08 24.80
N ASN A 197 -7.15 -12.01 24.88
CA ASN A 197 -6.11 -12.17 23.85
C ASN A 197 -6.62 -12.82 22.55
N GLY A 198 -5.79 -12.83 21.53
CA GLY A 198 -5.97 -13.68 20.35
C GLY A 198 -6.53 -12.93 19.15
N LEU A 199 -7.16 -13.69 18.25
CA LEU A 199 -7.55 -13.21 16.94
C LEU A 199 -9.03 -12.90 16.89
N TRP A 200 -9.34 -11.74 16.33
CA TRP A 200 -10.68 -11.20 16.29
C TRP A 200 -11.02 -10.71 14.89
N THR A 201 -12.31 -10.65 14.60
CA THR A 201 -12.85 -9.93 13.45
C THR A 201 -13.96 -8.98 13.87
N VAL A 202 -14.13 -7.91 13.10
CA VAL A 202 -15.18 -6.91 13.25
C VAL A 202 -15.59 -6.40 11.87
N ASN A 203 -16.85 -6.03 11.67
CA ASN A 203 -17.27 -5.36 10.44
C ASN A 203 -16.72 -3.93 10.40
N GLU A 204 -16.62 -3.35 9.21
CA GLU A 204 -16.15 -1.97 8.99
C GLU A 204 -16.87 -0.95 9.90
N ASN A 205 -18.18 -1.10 10.06
CA ASN A 205 -19.03 -0.24 10.89
C ASN A 205 -18.93 -0.53 12.41
N GLY A 206 -18.04 -1.44 12.83
CA GLY A 206 -17.83 -1.83 14.21
C GLY A 206 -18.77 -2.92 14.76
N THR A 207 -19.71 -3.43 13.96
CA THR A 207 -20.63 -4.50 14.40
C THR A 207 -20.01 -5.90 14.28
N GLU A 208 -20.69 -6.92 14.80
CA GLU A 208 -20.31 -8.34 14.67
C GLU A 208 -18.89 -8.67 15.14
N LYS A 209 -18.47 -8.08 16.26
CA LYS A 209 -17.20 -8.42 16.92
C LYS A 209 -17.20 -9.90 17.31
N LYS A 210 -16.25 -10.65 16.78
CA LYS A 210 -16.13 -12.09 16.99
C LYS A 210 -14.69 -12.48 17.26
N ARG A 211 -14.48 -13.29 18.30
CA ARG A 211 -13.19 -13.95 18.54
C ARG A 211 -13.10 -15.23 17.72
N LEU A 212 -12.03 -15.39 16.96
CA LEU A 212 -11.76 -16.57 16.13
C LEU A 212 -10.84 -17.55 16.84
N ASN A 213 -9.88 -17.05 17.61
CA ASN A 213 -8.95 -17.88 18.36
C ASN A 213 -8.50 -17.22 19.66
N TYR A 214 -8.14 -18.02 20.67
CA TYR A 214 -7.75 -17.52 21.99
C TYR A 214 -6.32 -16.96 22.05
N ASN A 215 -5.53 -17.28 21.03
CA ASN A 215 -4.18 -16.81 20.82
C ASN A 215 -3.93 -16.54 19.33
N GLY A 216 -2.80 -15.91 19.05
CA GLY A 216 -2.26 -15.77 17.71
C GLY A 216 -2.02 -14.34 17.26
N ILE A 217 -1.05 -14.18 16.37
CA ILE A 217 -0.65 -12.92 15.75
C ILE A 217 -1.08 -12.95 14.29
N LEU A 218 -1.90 -11.98 13.90
CA LEU A 218 -2.46 -11.87 12.55
C LEU A 218 -1.34 -11.73 11.50
N VAL A 219 -1.45 -12.50 10.40
CA VAL A 219 -0.53 -12.45 9.25
C VAL A 219 -1.22 -11.90 8.01
N ALA A 220 -2.31 -12.53 7.55
CA ALA A 220 -2.99 -12.16 6.31
C ALA A 220 -4.44 -12.67 6.25
N TRP A 221 -5.23 -12.07 5.37
CA TRP A 221 -6.47 -12.66 4.87
C TRP A 221 -6.17 -13.57 3.67
N ASN A 222 -6.96 -14.61 3.48
CA ASN A 222 -7.02 -15.31 2.20
C ASN A 222 -7.61 -14.38 1.12
N PRO A 223 -7.19 -14.44 -0.17
CA PRO A 223 -7.73 -13.55 -1.21
C PRO A 223 -9.25 -13.59 -1.40
N ASP A 224 -9.91 -14.66 -0.97
CA ASP A 224 -11.38 -14.81 -1.02
C ASP A 224 -12.08 -14.38 0.29
N ASP A 225 -11.35 -13.82 1.25
CA ASP A 225 -11.80 -13.40 2.57
C ASP A 225 -12.45 -14.50 3.44
N SER A 226 -12.31 -15.78 3.07
CA SER A 226 -12.91 -16.89 3.80
C SER A 226 -12.09 -17.35 5.01
N ARG A 227 -10.80 -17.01 5.04
CA ARG A 227 -9.80 -17.47 6.03
C ARG A 227 -8.83 -16.37 6.45
N ILE A 228 -8.26 -16.55 7.63
CA ILE A 228 -7.19 -15.74 8.20
C ILE A 228 -5.98 -16.63 8.50
N PHE A 229 -4.80 -16.11 8.16
CA PHE A 229 -3.50 -16.68 8.49
C PHE A 229 -2.91 -15.99 9.71
N TYR A 230 -2.26 -16.75 10.58
CA TYR A 230 -1.71 -16.25 11.83
C TYR A 230 -0.55 -17.12 12.34
N PHE A 231 0.28 -16.55 13.21
CA PHE A 231 1.22 -17.30 14.03
C PHE A 231 0.61 -17.65 15.37
N ASP A 232 0.71 -18.92 15.80
CA ASP A 232 0.31 -19.32 17.14
C ASP A 232 1.39 -18.99 18.20
N GLU A 233 1.22 -19.46 19.43
CA GLU A 233 2.17 -19.22 20.53
C GLU A 233 3.54 -19.88 20.33
N ASN A 234 3.63 -20.88 19.45
CA ASN A 234 4.86 -21.56 19.09
C ASN A 234 5.47 -20.99 17.80
N PHE A 235 4.96 -19.87 17.30
CA PHE A 235 5.33 -19.31 15.99
C PHE A 235 5.14 -20.33 14.85
N SER A 236 4.10 -21.16 14.95
CA SER A 236 3.67 -22.00 13.85
C SER A 236 2.73 -21.23 12.93
N LEU A 237 2.98 -21.26 11.61
CA LEU A 237 2.06 -20.66 10.64
C LEU A 237 0.78 -21.51 10.58
N CYS A 238 -0.35 -20.87 10.85
CA CYS A 238 -1.66 -21.50 10.88
C CYS A 238 -2.66 -20.71 10.04
N SER A 239 -3.75 -21.36 9.65
CA SER A 239 -4.92 -20.73 9.04
C SER A 239 -6.20 -21.15 9.75
N ILE A 240 -7.22 -20.30 9.73
CA ILE A 240 -8.54 -20.56 10.31
C ILE A 240 -9.62 -19.91 9.45
N LYS A 241 -10.79 -20.55 9.32
CA LYS A 241 -11.94 -19.91 8.66
C LYS A 241 -12.48 -18.76 9.52
N VAL A 242 -13.08 -17.77 8.86
CA VAL A 242 -13.70 -16.61 9.55
C VAL A 242 -14.93 -17.02 10.38
N ASP A 243 -15.48 -18.21 10.13
CA ASP A 243 -16.49 -18.82 11.00
C ASP A 243 -15.90 -19.43 12.30
N GLY A 244 -14.57 -19.51 12.43
CA GLY A 244 -13.84 -20.09 13.57
C GLY A 244 -13.55 -21.59 13.43
N THR A 245 -13.95 -22.22 12.33
CA THR A 245 -13.79 -23.66 12.07
C THR A 245 -12.57 -23.96 11.18
N ASP A 246 -12.31 -25.26 10.93
CA ASP A 246 -11.33 -25.76 9.95
C ASP A 246 -9.94 -25.12 10.10
N LYS A 247 -9.44 -25.11 11.35
CA LYS A 247 -8.07 -24.71 11.70
C LYS A 247 -7.06 -25.66 11.04
N VAL A 248 -6.06 -25.10 10.38
CA VAL A 248 -4.99 -25.85 9.71
C VAL A 248 -3.65 -25.29 10.17
N GLN A 249 -2.73 -26.16 10.56
CA GLN A 249 -1.34 -25.78 10.81
C GLN A 249 -0.52 -26.08 9.54
N LEU A 250 0.15 -25.07 8.99
CA LEU A 250 0.96 -25.17 7.77
C LEU A 250 2.40 -25.58 8.06
N SER A 251 2.96 -25.07 9.16
CA SER A 251 4.36 -25.30 9.54
C SER A 251 4.54 -25.31 11.06
N LYS A 252 5.71 -25.78 11.52
CA LYS A 252 6.06 -25.87 12.96
C LYS A 252 7.20 -24.94 13.38
N GLU A 253 7.91 -24.32 12.42
CA GLU A 253 9.18 -23.61 12.64
C GLU A 253 9.21 -22.28 11.86
N PHE A 254 8.12 -21.49 11.89
CA PHE A 254 8.04 -20.22 11.15
C PHE A 254 8.35 -19.04 12.09
N SER A 255 9.63 -18.83 12.36
CA SER A 255 10.04 -17.87 13.40
C SER A 255 11.06 -16.85 12.93
N SER A 256 11.45 -16.87 11.65
CA SER A 256 12.41 -15.90 11.12
C SER A 256 11.72 -14.68 10.52
N ILE A 257 12.29 -13.50 10.78
CA ILE A 257 11.89 -12.25 10.13
C ILE A 257 12.12 -12.27 8.60
N GLU A 258 12.92 -13.23 8.12
CA GLU A 258 13.24 -13.44 6.71
C GLU A 258 12.29 -14.45 6.04
N ASP A 259 11.35 -15.05 6.78
CA ASP A 259 10.37 -15.97 6.21
C ASP A 259 9.38 -15.23 5.29
N VAL A 260 9.15 -15.77 4.08
CA VAL A 260 8.23 -15.23 3.08
C VAL A 260 6.86 -15.88 3.20
N PHE A 261 5.81 -15.13 2.88
CA PHE A 261 4.44 -15.62 2.72
C PHE A 261 3.76 -14.83 1.59
N GLU A 262 3.32 -15.51 0.53
CA GLU A 262 2.68 -14.86 -0.62
C GLU A 262 1.64 -15.78 -1.27
N PHE A 263 0.50 -15.23 -1.70
CA PHE A 263 -0.48 -15.94 -2.52
C PHE A 263 -0.15 -15.85 -4.01
N SER A 264 -0.52 -16.88 -4.78
CA SER A 264 -0.58 -16.77 -6.23
C SER A 264 -1.61 -15.71 -6.65
N LYS A 265 -1.42 -15.10 -7.82
CA LYS A 265 -2.32 -14.05 -8.33
C LYS A 265 -3.80 -14.46 -8.41
N ASP A 266 -4.05 -15.74 -8.68
CA ASP A 266 -5.41 -16.30 -8.74
C ASP A 266 -5.98 -16.67 -7.35
N GLY A 267 -5.20 -16.49 -6.29
CA GLY A 267 -5.57 -16.77 -4.90
C GLY A 267 -5.78 -18.24 -4.57
N LYS A 268 -5.35 -19.17 -5.42
CA LYS A 268 -5.56 -20.62 -5.20
C LYS A 268 -4.40 -21.32 -4.50
N LYS A 269 -3.21 -20.77 -4.59
CA LYS A 269 -1.99 -21.31 -3.97
C LYS A 269 -1.32 -20.23 -3.12
N LEU A 270 -0.45 -20.67 -2.22
CA LEU A 270 0.46 -19.80 -1.51
C LEU A 270 1.85 -20.42 -1.49
N ILE A 271 2.88 -19.57 -1.45
CA ILE A 271 4.24 -19.96 -1.12
C ILE A 271 4.61 -19.41 0.25
N PHE A 272 5.46 -20.14 0.95
CA PHE A 272 6.11 -19.62 2.14
C PHE A 272 7.49 -20.24 2.31
N SER A 273 8.42 -19.53 2.95
CA SER A 273 9.74 -20.10 3.28
C SER A 273 9.82 -20.42 4.77
N ALA A 274 10.60 -21.44 5.11
CA ALA A 274 11.03 -21.68 6.49
C ALA A 274 12.55 -21.77 6.53
N ILE A 275 13.14 -20.97 7.40
CA ILE A 275 14.58 -20.86 7.59
C ILE A 275 15.00 -21.63 8.84
N ASN A 276 15.86 -22.63 8.64
CA ASN A 276 16.50 -23.41 9.70
C ASN A 276 18.00 -23.09 9.75
N SER A 277 18.70 -23.53 10.79
CA SER A 277 20.09 -23.12 11.09
C SER A 277 21.10 -23.29 9.94
N ASP A 278 20.84 -24.19 9.00
CA ASP A 278 21.72 -24.55 7.90
C ASP A 278 21.00 -24.66 6.54
N LYS A 279 19.70 -24.34 6.47
CA LYS A 279 18.92 -24.52 5.25
C LYS A 279 17.69 -23.62 5.17
N VAL A 280 17.28 -23.33 3.93
CA VAL A 280 16.00 -22.68 3.63
C VAL A 280 15.17 -23.61 2.77
N THR A 281 13.91 -23.77 3.12
CA THR A 281 12.95 -24.54 2.32
C THR A 281 11.84 -23.64 1.85
N ILE A 282 11.61 -23.60 0.53
CA ILE A 282 10.42 -22.99 -0.06
C ILE A 282 9.33 -24.04 -0.10
N TYR A 283 8.20 -23.73 0.51
CA TYR A 283 6.99 -24.54 0.51
C TYR A 283 5.95 -23.93 -0.42
N ILE A 284 5.13 -24.80 -1.00
CA ILE A 284 3.90 -24.44 -1.70
C ILE A 284 2.73 -25.17 -1.05
N ALA A 285 1.60 -24.48 -0.94
CA ALA A 285 0.36 -25.03 -0.40
C ALA A 285 -0.85 -24.51 -1.18
N GLU A 286 -2.01 -25.11 -0.95
CA GLU A 286 -3.29 -24.50 -1.33
C GLU A 286 -3.53 -23.24 -0.52
N SER A 287 -4.34 -22.31 -1.03
CA SER A 287 -4.69 -21.07 -0.32
C SER A 287 -5.48 -21.28 0.98
N THR A 288 -5.95 -22.51 1.23
CA THR A 288 -6.51 -22.92 2.52
C THR A 288 -5.44 -23.21 3.57
N GLY A 289 -4.18 -23.37 3.16
CA GLY A 289 -3.07 -23.89 3.95
C GLY A 289 -2.96 -25.42 3.96
N LYS A 290 -3.80 -26.13 3.22
CA LYS A 290 -3.71 -27.59 3.07
C LYS A 290 -2.73 -27.98 1.97
N ASN A 291 -2.37 -29.27 1.94
CA ASN A 291 -1.51 -29.86 0.92
C ASN A 291 -0.13 -29.17 0.79
N VAL A 292 0.45 -28.81 1.93
CA VAL A 292 1.82 -28.26 2.03
C VAL A 292 2.83 -29.25 1.47
N LYS A 293 3.68 -28.79 0.56
CA LYS A 293 4.78 -29.56 -0.03
C LYS A 293 6.03 -28.70 -0.10
N ALA A 294 7.18 -29.31 0.17
CA ALA A 294 8.46 -28.66 -0.13
C ALA A 294 8.62 -28.58 -1.65
N LEU A 295 8.77 -27.36 -2.16
CA LEU A 295 9.02 -27.08 -3.57
C LEU A 295 10.52 -27.22 -3.87
N GLN A 296 11.36 -26.60 -3.02
CA GLN A 296 12.80 -26.63 -3.15
C GLN A 296 13.46 -26.43 -1.78
N GLU A 297 14.50 -27.22 -1.51
CA GLU A 297 15.38 -27.06 -0.34
C GLU A 297 16.75 -26.57 -0.79
N PHE A 298 17.34 -25.69 0.01
CA PHE A 298 18.65 -25.11 -0.27
C PHE A 298 19.55 -25.15 0.97
N PRO A 299 20.84 -25.49 0.83
CA PRO A 299 21.81 -25.35 1.91
C PRO A 299 22.19 -23.87 2.09
N GLY A 300 22.47 -23.47 3.34
CA GLY A 300 22.97 -22.13 3.66
C GLY A 300 21.89 -21.08 3.94
N TYR A 301 22.33 -19.83 4.10
CA TYR A 301 21.56 -18.73 4.70
C TYR A 301 21.32 -17.53 3.77
N ILE A 302 21.61 -17.63 2.46
CA ILE A 302 21.57 -16.48 1.56
C ILE A 302 20.45 -16.64 0.52
N PHE A 303 19.32 -15.97 0.76
CA PHE A 303 18.20 -15.89 -0.18
C PHE A 303 17.67 -14.45 -0.25
N PHE A 304 17.47 -13.95 -1.47
CA PHE A 304 16.50 -12.92 -1.77
C PHE A 304 15.10 -13.54 -1.85
N LYS A 305 14.09 -12.77 -1.44
CA LYS A 305 12.69 -13.18 -1.26
C LYS A 305 12.17 -13.94 -2.49
N PRO A 306 11.70 -15.19 -2.41
CA PRO A 306 10.97 -15.81 -3.52
C PRO A 306 9.70 -15.01 -3.85
N SER A 307 9.33 -14.97 -5.13
CA SER A 307 8.17 -14.20 -5.60
C SER A 307 7.43 -14.87 -6.75
N TRP A 308 6.10 -14.82 -6.71
CA TRP A 308 5.28 -15.25 -7.84
C TRP A 308 5.41 -14.31 -9.03
N SER A 309 5.48 -14.90 -10.23
CA SER A 309 5.18 -14.17 -11.47
C SER A 309 3.78 -13.56 -11.34
N PRO A 310 3.56 -12.31 -11.81
CA PRO A 310 2.24 -11.72 -11.91
C PRO A 310 1.24 -12.54 -12.73
N LYS A 311 1.68 -13.53 -13.51
CA LYS A 311 0.79 -14.49 -14.20
C LYS A 311 0.48 -15.74 -13.37
N GLY A 312 1.24 -16.01 -12.32
CA GLY A 312 1.11 -17.21 -11.47
C GLY A 312 1.69 -18.48 -12.09
N ASP A 313 2.45 -18.37 -13.18
CA ASP A 313 3.01 -19.48 -13.95
C ASP A 313 4.45 -19.85 -13.57
N LYS A 314 5.18 -18.93 -12.92
CA LYS A 314 6.56 -19.11 -12.46
C LYS A 314 6.74 -18.54 -11.05
N ILE A 315 7.76 -19.04 -10.35
CA ILE A 315 8.27 -18.48 -9.10
C ILE A 315 9.74 -18.11 -9.32
N ALA A 316 10.10 -16.86 -9.06
CA ALA A 316 11.50 -16.41 -9.07
C ALA A 316 12.08 -16.52 -7.66
N PHE A 317 13.36 -16.83 -7.56
CA PHE A 317 14.12 -16.86 -6.32
C PHE A 317 15.61 -16.76 -6.64
N THR A 318 16.41 -16.49 -5.62
CA THR A 318 17.87 -16.49 -5.77
C THR A 318 18.50 -17.63 -5.01
N GLN A 319 19.63 -18.14 -5.50
CA GLN A 319 20.45 -19.12 -4.82
C GLN A 319 21.91 -18.76 -5.09
N ASP A 320 22.72 -18.55 -4.05
CA ASP A 320 24.15 -18.20 -4.18
C ASP A 320 24.39 -16.98 -5.10
N ASP A 321 23.61 -15.91 -4.90
CA ASP A 321 23.55 -14.70 -5.73
C ASP A 321 23.07 -14.91 -7.19
N ASP A 322 22.71 -16.12 -7.59
CA ASP A 322 22.16 -16.41 -8.92
C ASP A 322 20.63 -16.36 -8.92
N LEU A 323 20.04 -15.75 -9.95
CA LEU A 323 18.59 -15.64 -10.14
C LEU A 323 18.07 -16.82 -10.94
N TYR A 324 17.07 -17.51 -10.38
CA TYR A 324 16.38 -18.62 -11.02
C TYR A 324 14.87 -18.38 -11.11
N THR A 325 14.25 -19.09 -12.05
CA THR A 325 12.80 -19.32 -12.06
C THR A 325 12.51 -20.81 -11.99
N ILE A 326 11.32 -21.18 -11.51
CA ILE A 326 10.81 -22.55 -11.47
C ILE A 326 9.30 -22.56 -11.68
N ASN A 327 8.75 -23.65 -12.21
CA ASN A 327 7.31 -23.85 -12.23
C ASN A 327 6.76 -24.11 -10.81
N PRO A 328 5.48 -23.77 -10.55
CA PRO A 328 4.81 -24.05 -9.28
C PRO A 328 4.71 -25.54 -8.91
N ASP A 329 4.93 -26.44 -9.86
CA ASP A 329 4.98 -27.89 -9.64
C ASP A 329 6.42 -28.42 -9.41
N GLY A 330 7.43 -27.54 -9.43
CA GLY A 330 8.83 -27.87 -9.26
C GLY A 330 9.58 -28.20 -10.55
N SER A 331 8.91 -28.22 -11.71
CA SER A 331 9.55 -28.46 -13.00
C SER A 331 10.20 -27.20 -13.59
N GLU A 332 10.99 -27.37 -14.66
CA GLU A 332 11.57 -26.28 -15.47
C GLU A 332 12.31 -25.21 -14.66
N LYS A 333 13.23 -25.63 -13.78
CA LYS A 333 14.15 -24.70 -13.13
C LYS A 333 15.14 -24.14 -14.16
N SER A 334 15.15 -22.82 -14.33
CA SER A 334 16.02 -22.11 -15.29
C SER A 334 16.86 -21.03 -14.61
N LEU A 335 18.15 -20.97 -14.95
CA LEU A 335 19.04 -19.86 -14.55
C LEU A 335 18.76 -18.64 -15.44
N ILE A 336 18.49 -17.50 -14.84
CA ILE A 336 18.22 -16.23 -15.53
C ILE A 336 19.46 -15.36 -15.60
N ALA A 337 20.18 -15.24 -14.48
CA ALA A 337 21.39 -14.44 -14.37
C ALA A 337 22.21 -14.87 -13.16
N SER A 338 23.53 -14.67 -13.24
CA SER A 338 24.43 -14.90 -12.12
C SER A 338 24.87 -13.60 -11.45
N THR A 339 25.20 -13.71 -10.16
CA THR A 339 25.73 -12.59 -9.34
C THR A 339 24.87 -11.34 -9.43
N ILE A 340 23.59 -11.50 -9.10
CA ILE A 340 22.62 -10.40 -9.01
C ILE A 340 22.61 -9.80 -7.60
N THR A 341 22.22 -8.53 -7.50
CA THR A 341 22.04 -7.85 -6.20
C THR A 341 20.58 -7.53 -5.89
N ASP A 342 19.72 -7.57 -6.89
CA ASP A 342 18.28 -7.29 -6.75
C ASP A 342 17.51 -7.77 -8.00
N TYR A 343 16.21 -8.02 -7.86
CA TYR A 343 15.33 -8.38 -8.99
C TYR A 343 13.86 -8.00 -8.73
N GLU A 344 13.11 -7.81 -9.81
CA GLU A 344 11.66 -7.53 -9.78
C GLU A 344 10.97 -8.12 -11.01
N TRP A 345 9.79 -8.70 -10.82
CA TRP A 345 8.92 -9.04 -11.94
C TRP A 345 8.34 -7.78 -12.58
N HIS A 346 8.37 -7.73 -13.91
CA HIS A 346 7.57 -6.76 -14.63
C HIS A 346 6.07 -7.01 -14.37
N PRO A 347 5.20 -5.98 -14.22
CA PRO A 347 3.78 -6.15 -13.91
C PRO A 347 2.99 -7.10 -14.81
N SER A 348 3.41 -7.27 -16.07
CA SER A 348 2.79 -8.23 -17.00
C SER A 348 3.16 -9.69 -16.72
N GLY A 349 4.28 -9.94 -16.03
CA GLY A 349 4.88 -11.27 -15.82
C GLY A 349 5.60 -11.85 -17.05
N ASP A 350 5.77 -11.08 -18.12
CA ASP A 350 6.47 -11.52 -19.34
C ASP A 350 7.99 -11.50 -19.22
N PHE A 351 8.53 -10.79 -18.23
CA PHE A 351 9.97 -10.68 -18.01
C PHE A 351 10.28 -10.29 -16.57
N ILE A 352 11.54 -10.47 -16.19
CA ILE A 352 12.11 -10.12 -14.89
C ILE A 352 13.21 -9.10 -15.12
N SER A 353 13.17 -8.00 -14.38
CA SER A 353 14.29 -7.07 -14.30
C SER A 353 15.22 -7.45 -13.15
N PHE A 354 16.52 -7.28 -13.31
CA PHE A 354 17.50 -7.52 -12.25
C PHE A 354 18.71 -6.60 -12.35
N VAL A 355 19.41 -6.45 -11.24
CA VAL A 355 20.69 -5.72 -11.16
C VAL A 355 21.84 -6.71 -11.14
N SER A 356 22.80 -6.58 -12.04
CA SER A 356 24.02 -7.41 -12.08
C SER A 356 25.21 -6.57 -12.53
N SER A 357 26.35 -6.73 -11.86
CA SER A 357 27.56 -5.94 -12.12
C SER A 357 27.30 -4.43 -12.20
N GLY A 358 26.43 -3.91 -11.32
CA GLY A 358 26.04 -2.50 -11.28
C GLY A 358 25.17 -2.02 -12.44
N SER A 359 24.70 -2.89 -13.35
CA SER A 359 23.81 -2.53 -14.45
C SER A 359 22.42 -3.14 -14.27
N VAL A 360 21.41 -2.48 -14.83
CA VAL A 360 20.02 -2.96 -14.83
C VAL A 360 19.75 -3.71 -16.12
N PHE A 361 19.19 -4.91 -16.02
CA PHE A 361 18.82 -5.77 -17.14
C PHE A 361 17.34 -6.17 -17.07
N ALA A 362 16.80 -6.62 -18.19
CA ALA A 362 15.57 -7.40 -18.26
C ALA A 362 15.83 -8.72 -18.99
N ALA A 363 15.21 -9.80 -18.54
CA ALA A 363 15.27 -11.10 -19.18
C ALA A 363 13.92 -11.80 -19.22
N SER A 364 13.75 -12.67 -20.20
CA SER A 364 12.61 -13.58 -20.24
C SER A 364 12.66 -14.56 -19.06
N PRO A 365 11.52 -15.04 -18.54
CA PRO A 365 11.48 -15.91 -17.36
C PRO A 365 12.09 -17.29 -17.59
N ASP A 366 12.45 -17.64 -18.82
CA ASP A 366 13.18 -18.86 -19.18
C ASP A 366 14.68 -18.63 -19.37
N GLY A 367 15.16 -17.38 -19.27
CA GLY A 367 16.55 -16.99 -19.48
C GLY A 367 16.99 -16.92 -20.95
N SER A 368 16.11 -17.20 -21.92
CA SER A 368 16.46 -17.26 -23.35
C SER A 368 16.82 -15.90 -23.95
N THR A 369 16.26 -14.82 -23.41
CA THR A 369 16.49 -13.45 -23.86
C THR A 369 16.94 -12.59 -22.70
N LYS A 370 17.97 -11.78 -22.90
CA LYS A 370 18.50 -10.82 -21.92
C LYS A 370 18.90 -9.53 -22.62
N ILE A 371 18.41 -8.39 -22.12
CA ILE A 371 18.75 -7.06 -22.62
C ILE A 371 19.23 -6.17 -21.46
N LYS A 372 20.19 -5.29 -21.73
CA LYS A 372 20.62 -4.27 -20.77
C LYS A 372 19.70 -3.05 -20.91
N LEU A 373 19.14 -2.58 -19.79
CA LEU A 373 18.26 -1.42 -19.73
C LEU A 373 19.00 -0.13 -19.33
N ALA A 374 19.95 -0.23 -18.39
CA ALA A 374 20.76 0.92 -17.96
C ALA A 374 22.14 0.48 -17.44
N GLU A 375 23.12 1.36 -17.61
CA GLU A 375 24.46 1.24 -17.01
C GLU A 375 24.50 1.93 -15.65
N ASP A 376 25.35 1.40 -14.76
CA ASP A 376 25.59 1.93 -13.41
C ASP A 376 24.31 2.23 -12.62
N GLY A 377 23.30 1.37 -12.68
CA GLY A 377 21.98 1.57 -12.08
C GLY A 377 21.58 0.54 -11.03
N ARG A 378 20.67 0.93 -10.15
CA ARG A 378 19.93 0.06 -9.21
C ARG A 378 18.45 0.45 -9.15
N PHE A 379 17.59 -0.48 -8.74
CA PHE A 379 16.17 -0.17 -8.48
C PHE A 379 16.01 0.79 -7.30
N LEU A 380 14.91 1.54 -7.31
CA LEU A 380 14.42 2.27 -6.14
C LEU A 380 13.11 1.64 -5.67
N GLU A 381 11.99 2.02 -6.29
CA GLU A 381 10.65 1.49 -6.01
C GLU A 381 10.05 0.75 -7.24
N GLY A 382 10.94 0.33 -8.15
CA GLY A 382 10.60 -0.61 -9.20
C GLY A 382 9.75 -0.09 -10.36
N TRP A 383 9.01 -1.01 -10.98
CA TRP A 383 8.12 -0.72 -12.12
C TRP A 383 6.91 0.13 -11.70
N SER A 384 6.49 1.04 -12.57
CA SER A 384 5.19 1.66 -12.50
C SER A 384 4.10 0.57 -12.57
N PRO A 385 2.97 0.72 -11.85
CA PRO A 385 1.89 -0.28 -11.84
C PRO A 385 1.43 -0.75 -13.23
N ASP A 386 1.51 0.15 -14.22
CA ASP A 386 1.11 -0.10 -15.60
C ASP A 386 2.18 -0.85 -16.44
N GLY A 387 3.40 -0.99 -15.93
CA GLY A 387 4.57 -1.60 -16.59
C GLY A 387 5.32 -0.69 -17.57
N SER A 388 4.83 0.52 -17.84
CA SER A 388 5.41 1.37 -18.89
C SER A 388 6.75 1.99 -18.52
N ARG A 389 7.06 2.09 -17.22
CA ARG A 389 8.19 2.84 -16.69
C ARG A 389 8.88 2.10 -15.54
N LEU A 390 10.20 2.22 -15.46
CA LEU A 390 11.01 1.69 -14.37
C LEU A 390 11.79 2.81 -13.69
N LEU A 391 11.65 2.94 -12.38
CA LEU A 391 12.36 3.93 -11.58
C LEU A 391 13.70 3.38 -11.08
N VAL A 392 14.80 4.02 -11.49
CA VAL A 392 16.16 3.63 -11.14
C VAL A 392 16.96 4.81 -10.57
N SER A 393 18.01 4.50 -9.82
CA SER A 393 19.06 5.45 -9.46
C SER A 393 20.38 5.01 -10.07
N GLN A 394 21.25 5.96 -10.43
CA GLN A 394 22.58 5.64 -10.96
C GLN A 394 23.68 5.83 -9.91
N TYR A 395 24.64 4.92 -9.85
CA TYR A 395 25.82 5.04 -8.99
C TYR A 395 26.64 6.27 -9.38
N GLY A 396 27.00 7.08 -8.38
CA GLY A 396 27.74 8.34 -8.59
C GLY A 396 26.88 9.54 -8.99
N PHE A 397 25.58 9.35 -9.24
CA PHE A 397 24.61 10.42 -9.46
C PHE A 397 23.49 10.36 -8.42
N THR A 398 23.16 11.49 -7.79
CA THR A 398 22.01 11.58 -6.85
C THR A 398 20.69 11.90 -7.55
N GLY A 399 20.58 11.57 -8.83
CA GLY A 399 19.37 11.76 -9.63
C GLY A 399 18.45 10.54 -9.64
N LEU A 400 17.17 10.79 -9.87
CA LEU A 400 16.19 9.78 -10.25
C LEU A 400 16.16 9.66 -11.78
N PHE A 401 16.12 8.44 -12.28
CA PHE A 401 16.00 8.17 -13.71
C PHE A 401 14.79 7.28 -13.96
N ILE A 402 14.06 7.58 -15.03
CA ILE A 402 12.90 6.82 -15.47
C ILE A 402 13.25 6.20 -16.82
N ILE A 403 13.25 4.87 -16.87
CA ILE A 403 13.38 4.12 -18.12
C ILE A 403 11.96 3.92 -18.66
N LYS A 404 11.64 4.52 -19.81
CA LYS A 404 10.37 4.31 -20.51
C LYS A 404 10.51 3.12 -21.47
N LEU A 405 9.56 2.19 -21.43
CA LEU A 405 9.46 1.12 -22.41
C LEU A 405 8.62 1.56 -23.63
N GLU A 406 9.08 1.18 -24.82
CA GLU A 406 8.31 1.34 -26.05
C GLU A 406 7.18 0.30 -26.14
N GLY A 407 6.15 0.60 -26.95
CA GLY A 407 5.00 -0.30 -27.15
C GLY A 407 3.89 -0.18 -26.10
N TYR A 408 4.05 0.66 -25.08
CA TYR A 408 2.99 1.03 -24.14
C TYR A 408 2.26 2.28 -24.64
N GLU A 409 0.92 2.24 -24.64
CA GLU A 409 0.10 3.43 -24.84
C GLU A 409 0.27 4.38 -23.65
N ASP A 410 0.25 5.69 -23.91
CA ASP A 410 0.34 6.66 -22.84
C ASP A 410 -0.93 6.61 -21.96
N PRO A 411 -0.78 6.61 -20.62
CA PRO A 411 -1.91 6.45 -19.71
C PRO A 411 -2.71 7.75 -19.53
N LEU A 412 -4.02 7.64 -19.53
CA LEU A 412 -4.90 8.69 -19.03
C LEU A 412 -4.86 8.73 -17.48
N SER A 413 -5.22 9.88 -16.91
CA SER A 413 -5.53 10.07 -15.50
C SER A 413 -6.83 10.87 -15.37
N ILE A 414 -7.50 10.68 -14.23
CA ILE A 414 -8.74 11.38 -13.87
C ILE A 414 -8.49 12.13 -12.56
N ASP A 415 -8.63 13.45 -12.56
CA ASP A 415 -8.62 14.25 -11.33
C ASP A 415 -9.99 14.86 -11.09
N LEU A 416 -10.34 14.99 -9.80
CA LEU A 416 -11.53 15.69 -9.35
C LEU A 416 -11.06 16.98 -8.68
N LEU A 417 -11.40 18.13 -9.24
CA LEU A 417 -10.83 19.41 -8.82
C LEU A 417 -11.66 20.20 -7.80
N THR A 418 -12.92 19.82 -7.55
CA THR A 418 -13.80 20.55 -6.62
C THR A 418 -14.07 19.81 -5.31
N SER A 419 -14.10 20.56 -4.22
CA SER A 419 -14.51 20.14 -2.86
C SER A 419 -16.02 20.30 -2.67
N VAL A 420 -16.70 19.24 -2.25
CA VAL A 420 -17.82 19.08 -1.27
C VAL A 420 -18.92 20.17 -1.12
N GLU A 421 -18.92 21.30 -1.82
CA GLU A 421 -19.86 22.41 -1.59
C GLU A 421 -20.55 22.97 -2.83
N GLU A 422 -20.22 22.53 -4.05
CA GLU A 422 -20.89 23.04 -5.24
C GLU A 422 -21.43 21.90 -6.10
N GLU A 423 -22.67 22.06 -6.56
CA GLU A 423 -23.45 21.15 -7.40
C GLU A 423 -22.78 20.79 -8.75
N ASN A 424 -21.51 21.15 -8.98
CA ASN A 424 -20.75 20.91 -10.20
C ASN A 424 -19.34 20.39 -9.89
N CYS A 425 -19.14 19.08 -10.04
CA CYS A 425 -17.80 18.50 -10.01
C CYS A 425 -17.09 18.77 -11.34
N GLN A 426 -15.86 19.26 -11.29
CA GLN A 426 -15.02 19.34 -12.48
C GLN A 426 -14.11 18.13 -12.57
N LEU A 427 -14.40 17.26 -13.55
CA LEU A 427 -13.59 16.11 -13.91
C LEU A 427 -12.53 16.55 -14.92
N ARG A 428 -11.26 16.34 -14.62
CA ARG A 428 -10.14 16.58 -15.53
C ARG A 428 -9.61 15.26 -16.06
N VAL A 429 -9.51 15.11 -17.37
CA VAL A 429 -8.75 14.03 -18.01
C VAL A 429 -7.47 14.61 -18.60
N ARG A 430 -6.35 14.01 -18.23
CA ARG A 430 -5.02 14.38 -18.74
C ARG A 430 -4.16 13.16 -18.95
N CYS A 431 -3.14 13.30 -19.78
CA CYS A 431 -2.01 12.39 -19.85
C CYS A 431 -0.82 13.16 -19.28
N MET A 432 -0.35 12.78 -18.10
CA MET A 432 0.77 13.48 -17.45
C MET A 432 0.43 14.96 -17.21
N SER A 433 1.18 15.93 -17.75
CA SER A 433 0.83 17.36 -17.71
C SER A 433 -0.25 17.77 -18.71
N GLU A 434 -0.46 16.99 -19.77
CA GLU A 434 -1.20 17.46 -20.94
C GLU A 434 -2.70 17.18 -20.82
N PRO A 435 -3.57 18.20 -20.95
CA PRO A 435 -5.01 18.00 -20.96
C PRO A 435 -5.44 17.20 -22.20
N ILE A 436 -6.39 16.28 -22.03
CA ILE A 436 -6.88 15.45 -23.13
C ILE A 436 -8.30 15.86 -23.49
N ALA A 437 -8.45 16.49 -24.65
CA ALA A 437 -9.74 16.79 -25.26
C ALA A 437 -10.41 15.54 -25.84
N ASP A 438 -11.74 15.55 -25.95
CA ASP A 438 -12.54 14.48 -26.55
C ASP A 438 -12.31 13.09 -25.91
N ALA A 439 -11.92 13.06 -24.64
CA ALA A 439 -11.88 11.83 -23.86
C ALA A 439 -13.29 11.50 -23.39
N LEU A 440 -13.73 10.27 -23.67
CA LEU A 440 -15.02 9.76 -23.25
C LEU A 440 -14.98 9.42 -21.77
N LEU A 441 -15.87 10.04 -20.99
CA LEU A 441 -16.09 9.72 -19.59
C LEU A 441 -17.37 8.90 -19.42
N THR A 442 -17.26 7.83 -18.63
CA THR A 442 -18.39 6.99 -18.21
C THR A 442 -18.46 6.93 -16.70
N LEU A 443 -19.67 6.80 -16.17
CA LEU A 443 -19.98 6.66 -14.76
C LEU A 443 -20.77 5.37 -14.54
N ASN A 444 -20.19 4.43 -13.79
CA ASN A 444 -20.76 3.09 -13.59
C ASN A 444 -21.13 2.41 -14.94
N GLY A 445 -20.32 2.64 -15.98
CA GLY A 445 -20.53 2.13 -17.33
C GLY A 445 -21.49 2.93 -18.21
N LYS A 446 -22.15 3.96 -17.68
CA LYS A 446 -23.03 4.85 -18.46
C LYS A 446 -22.25 6.08 -18.93
N GLU A 447 -22.33 6.41 -20.21
CA GLU A 447 -21.71 7.62 -20.75
C GLU A 447 -22.26 8.89 -20.08
N ILE A 448 -21.35 9.79 -19.69
CA ILE A 448 -21.67 11.09 -19.11
C ILE A 448 -21.20 12.27 -19.97
N GLY A 449 -20.30 12.04 -20.93
CA GLY A 449 -19.90 13.04 -21.91
C GLY A 449 -18.43 12.97 -22.31
N LEU A 450 -18.02 13.95 -23.11
CA LEU A 450 -16.66 14.13 -23.59
C LEU A 450 -16.00 15.33 -22.91
N THR A 451 -14.70 15.26 -22.68
CA THR A 451 -13.93 16.42 -22.22
C THR A 451 -13.82 17.50 -23.29
N ASN A 452 -13.83 18.76 -22.86
CA ASN A 452 -13.60 19.91 -23.73
C ASN A 452 -12.12 20.04 -24.14
N SER A 453 -11.79 21.08 -24.94
CA SER A 453 -10.42 21.35 -25.42
C SER A 453 -9.37 21.51 -24.31
N SER A 454 -9.79 21.82 -23.09
CA SER A 454 -8.92 21.97 -21.92
C SER A 454 -8.91 20.71 -21.03
N GLY A 455 -9.48 19.60 -21.50
CA GLY A 455 -9.50 18.32 -20.80
C GLY A 455 -10.52 18.23 -19.68
N PHE A 456 -11.53 19.10 -19.64
CA PHE A 456 -12.52 19.14 -18.56
C PHE A 456 -13.91 18.68 -19.00
N LEU A 457 -14.60 18.01 -18.09
CA LEU A 457 -16.05 17.80 -18.12
C LEU A 457 -16.64 18.24 -16.78
N ASN A 458 -17.60 19.15 -16.81
CA ASN A 458 -18.39 19.50 -15.63
C ASN A 458 -19.52 18.48 -15.49
N TYR A 459 -19.66 17.91 -14.31
CA TYR A 459 -20.67 16.89 -14.02
C TYR A 459 -21.21 17.01 -12.60
N SER A 460 -22.52 16.94 -12.46
CA SER A 460 -23.22 16.89 -11.18
C SER A 460 -23.57 15.44 -10.86
N PHE A 461 -23.07 14.93 -9.74
CA PHE A 461 -23.43 13.59 -9.31
C PHE A 461 -24.88 13.58 -8.82
N PRO A 462 -25.72 12.66 -9.32
CA PRO A 462 -27.17 12.72 -9.10
C PRO A 462 -27.57 12.40 -7.67
N ASP A 463 -26.87 11.48 -7.01
CA ASP A 463 -27.22 10.97 -5.69
C ASP A 463 -25.95 10.75 -4.83
N GLU A 464 -26.16 10.47 -3.56
CA GLU A 464 -25.11 9.90 -2.73
C GLU A 464 -24.75 8.49 -3.19
N GLY A 465 -23.47 8.15 -3.06
CA GLY A 465 -23.04 6.80 -3.30
C GLY A 465 -21.67 6.71 -3.93
N ARG A 466 -21.37 5.48 -4.35
CA ARG A 466 -20.10 5.08 -4.91
C ARG A 466 -20.18 5.07 -6.42
N TYR A 467 -19.24 5.77 -7.05
CA TYR A 467 -19.16 5.91 -8.49
C TYR A 467 -17.80 5.45 -9.00
N VAL A 468 -17.82 4.65 -10.06
CA VAL A 468 -16.64 4.29 -10.85
C VAL A 468 -16.65 5.16 -12.11
N ILE A 469 -15.68 6.07 -12.19
CA ILE A 469 -15.46 6.95 -13.33
C ILE A 469 -14.41 6.30 -14.23
N ASN A 470 -14.71 6.10 -15.50
CA ASN A 470 -13.72 5.65 -16.49
C ASN A 470 -13.52 6.70 -17.57
N ALA A 471 -12.27 6.90 -17.97
CA ALA A 471 -11.89 7.74 -19.10
C ALA A 471 -11.26 6.87 -20.19
N SER A 472 -11.70 7.05 -21.43
CA SER A 472 -11.16 6.32 -22.58
C SER A 472 -11.00 7.24 -23.78
N LYS A 473 -9.93 7.03 -24.56
CA LYS A 473 -9.69 7.69 -25.84
C LYS A 473 -8.83 6.77 -26.71
N THR A 474 -9.14 6.67 -27.99
CA THR A 474 -8.33 5.88 -28.93
C THR A 474 -6.87 6.34 -28.94
N GLY A 475 -5.94 5.39 -28.85
CA GLY A 475 -4.50 5.66 -28.77
C GLY A 475 -3.98 5.95 -27.36
N TYR A 476 -4.85 5.86 -26.34
CA TYR A 476 -4.49 6.01 -24.95
C TYR A 476 -4.96 4.82 -24.12
N ARG A 477 -4.16 4.47 -23.12
CA ARG A 477 -4.59 3.52 -22.10
C ARG A 477 -5.65 4.17 -21.23
N SER A 478 -6.80 3.51 -21.11
CA SER A 478 -7.94 4.00 -20.33
C SER A 478 -7.60 4.10 -18.83
N ALA A 479 -8.26 5.02 -18.15
CA ALA A 479 -8.13 5.24 -16.72
C ALA A 479 -9.44 4.94 -15.99
N SER A 480 -9.34 4.50 -14.74
CA SER A 480 -10.47 4.25 -13.86
C SER A 480 -10.21 4.88 -12.51
N LYS A 481 -11.24 5.48 -11.91
CA LYS A 481 -11.16 6.10 -10.59
C LYS A 481 -12.45 5.91 -9.81
N VAL A 482 -12.33 5.58 -8.53
CA VAL A 482 -13.49 5.52 -7.62
C VAL A 482 -13.67 6.87 -6.95
N HIS A 483 -14.91 7.34 -6.91
CA HIS A 483 -15.31 8.52 -6.15
C HIS A 483 -16.52 8.17 -5.28
N VAL A 484 -16.51 8.64 -4.03
CA VAL A 484 -17.62 8.43 -3.09
C VAL A 484 -18.17 9.80 -2.72
N VAL A 485 -19.45 10.02 -3.00
CA VAL A 485 -20.21 11.21 -2.61
C VAL A 485 -20.89 10.89 -1.27
N GLN A 486 -20.62 11.70 -0.24
CA GLN A 486 -21.17 11.56 1.12
C GLN A 486 -22.01 12.79 1.49
N GLU A 487 -23.04 12.62 2.32
CA GLU A 487 -23.87 13.71 2.85
C GLU A 487 -23.06 14.68 3.73
N ASN A 488 -23.33 15.98 3.60
CA ASN A 488 -22.81 16.99 4.50
C ASN A 488 -23.43 16.84 5.90
N SER A 489 -22.70 16.22 6.83
CA SER A 489 -23.10 16.17 8.25
C SER A 489 -22.97 17.51 9.02
N SER A 490 -22.95 18.65 8.31
CA SER A 490 -23.00 19.99 8.90
C SER A 490 -24.41 20.57 9.05
N ALA A 491 -25.46 19.89 8.57
CA ALA A 491 -26.84 20.26 8.88
C ALA A 491 -27.37 19.46 10.07
N SER A 492 -27.32 20.05 11.27
CA SER A 492 -28.07 19.54 12.42
C SER A 492 -29.56 19.44 12.07
N PRO A 493 -30.23 18.27 12.15
CA PRO A 493 -31.67 18.23 11.97
C PRO A 493 -32.33 18.63 13.29
N ILE A 494 -32.98 19.79 13.30
CA ILE A 494 -34.10 20.03 14.20
C ILE A 494 -35.17 18.99 13.80
N ARG A 495 -35.20 17.85 14.48
CA ARG A 495 -36.29 16.87 14.34
C ARG A 495 -37.52 17.40 15.08
N SER A 496 -38.48 17.97 14.35
CA SER A 496 -39.88 17.93 14.75
C SER A 496 -40.40 16.50 14.56
N ALA A 497 -41.00 15.96 15.61
CA ALA A 497 -41.53 14.61 15.68
C ALA A 497 -42.79 14.39 14.80
N VAL A 498 -43.16 13.09 14.69
CA VAL A 498 -44.49 12.49 14.36
C VAL A 498 -44.56 11.86 12.94
N PRO A 499 -45.19 10.67 12.73
CA PRO A 499 -44.63 9.33 12.91
C PRO A 499 -44.72 8.44 11.65
N GLU A 500 -44.23 7.19 11.75
CA GLU A 500 -44.28 6.14 10.72
C GLU A 500 -45.67 5.84 10.15
N PRO A 501 -45.73 5.26 8.94
CA PRO A 501 -46.28 3.90 8.88
C PRO A 501 -45.57 2.91 7.94
N SER A 502 -45.44 1.68 8.47
CA SER A 502 -45.66 0.35 7.88
C SER A 502 -45.08 -0.03 6.51
N SER A 503 -44.16 -1.02 6.56
CA SER A 503 -44.05 -2.25 5.76
C SER A 503 -44.57 -2.27 4.31
N ASP A 504 -43.66 -2.53 3.36
CA ASP A 504 -43.84 -3.69 2.49
C ASP A 504 -42.52 -4.24 1.92
N SER A 505 -42.52 -5.55 1.76
CA SER A 505 -41.46 -6.43 1.30
C SER A 505 -41.30 -6.41 -0.22
N GLY A 506 -40.05 -6.47 -0.71
CA GLY A 506 -39.77 -6.49 -2.14
C GLY A 506 -38.36 -6.99 -2.47
N ASN A 507 -38.21 -8.31 -2.49
CA ASN A 507 -37.04 -9.01 -3.05
C ASN A 507 -36.72 -8.52 -4.47
N LYS A 508 -35.51 -8.02 -4.70
CA LYS A 508 -34.91 -8.01 -6.05
C LYS A 508 -33.44 -8.44 -5.99
N ASN A 509 -33.18 -9.53 -6.72
CA ASN A 509 -31.88 -10.09 -7.03
C ASN A 509 -30.97 -9.02 -7.64
N VAL A 510 -29.83 -8.77 -7.00
CA VAL A 510 -28.73 -8.00 -7.59
C VAL A 510 -27.75 -8.98 -8.22
N THR A 511 -27.69 -8.95 -9.54
CA THR A 511 -26.74 -9.66 -10.38
C THR A 511 -25.32 -9.16 -10.08
N ARG A 512 -24.45 -10.11 -9.73
CA ARG A 512 -23.02 -9.94 -9.47
C ARG A 512 -22.33 -9.51 -10.77
N CYS A 513 -21.87 -8.27 -10.86
CA CYS A 513 -20.97 -7.84 -11.93
C CYS A 513 -19.54 -8.10 -11.47
N GLU A 514 -18.88 -9.07 -12.10
CA GLU A 514 -17.45 -9.32 -11.94
C GLU A 514 -16.68 -8.20 -12.64
N THR A 515 -16.10 -7.28 -11.86
CA THR A 515 -15.10 -6.33 -12.35
C THR A 515 -13.73 -6.79 -11.88
N GLN A 516 -12.91 -7.20 -12.84
CA GLN A 516 -11.49 -7.47 -12.69
C GLN A 516 -10.77 -6.22 -12.16
N ILE A 517 -10.17 -6.33 -10.98
CA ILE A 517 -9.28 -5.33 -10.42
C ILE A 517 -7.89 -5.56 -11.05
N PRO A 518 -7.32 -4.61 -11.80
CA PRO A 518 -5.96 -4.74 -12.30
C PRO A 518 -4.98 -4.73 -11.13
N GLY A 519 -4.10 -5.74 -11.09
CA GLY A 519 -2.82 -5.68 -10.39
C GLY A 519 -2.88 -5.49 -8.88
N PHE A 520 -3.44 -6.46 -8.14
CA PHE A 520 -3.10 -6.62 -6.73
C PHE A 520 -1.62 -7.04 -6.66
N ARG A 521 -0.71 -6.07 -6.58
CA ARG A 521 0.65 -6.31 -6.09
C ARG A 521 0.48 -6.74 -4.64
N GLY A 522 0.96 -7.93 -4.31
CA GLY A 522 1.03 -8.38 -2.93
C GLY A 522 1.65 -7.25 -2.12
N ILE A 523 0.91 -6.75 -1.13
CA ILE A 523 1.48 -5.84 -0.14
C ILE A 523 2.66 -6.62 0.42
N THR A 524 3.88 -6.17 0.13
CA THR A 524 5.08 -6.63 0.81
C THR A 524 4.82 -6.39 2.29
N ILE A 525 4.41 -7.45 3.01
CA ILE A 525 4.20 -7.40 4.43
C ILE A 525 5.60 -7.14 5.01
N PHE A 526 5.88 -5.89 5.37
CA PHE A 526 6.97 -5.58 6.27
C PHE A 526 6.60 -6.18 7.64
N LEU A 527 6.92 -7.46 7.83
CA LEU A 527 6.90 -8.18 9.12
C LEU A 527 7.72 -7.46 10.21
N ILE A 528 8.53 -6.47 9.82
CA ILE A 528 9.36 -5.64 10.69
C ILE A 528 8.54 -4.92 11.78
N LEU A 529 7.29 -4.50 11.52
CA LEU A 529 6.51 -3.76 12.51
C LEU A 529 5.98 -4.63 13.67
N ALA A 530 5.74 -5.92 13.46
CA ALA A 530 5.31 -6.81 14.54
C ALA A 530 6.44 -7.02 15.58
N PHE A 531 7.71 -6.96 15.15
CA PHE A 531 8.86 -7.22 16.00
C PHE A 531 9.27 -6.02 16.86
N PHE A 532 9.13 -4.78 16.36
CA PHE A 532 9.47 -3.58 17.14
C PHE A 532 8.48 -3.28 18.27
N VAL A 533 7.21 -3.70 18.14
CA VAL A 533 6.22 -3.59 19.23
C VAL A 533 6.59 -4.50 20.42
N PHE A 534 7.21 -5.65 20.18
CA PHE A 534 7.62 -6.57 21.24
C PHE A 534 8.82 -6.07 22.05
N LYS A 535 9.79 -5.37 21.43
CA LYS A 535 10.98 -4.91 22.16
C LYS A 535 10.70 -3.74 23.11
N ARG A 536 9.69 -2.90 22.81
CA ARG A 536 9.30 -1.77 23.67
C ARG A 536 8.39 -2.14 24.84
N SER A 537 7.80 -3.34 24.83
CA SER A 537 6.93 -3.82 25.91
C SER A 537 7.71 -4.48 27.07
N TYR A 538 9.04 -4.59 26.95
CA TYR A 538 9.91 -5.28 27.91
C TYR A 538 11.13 -4.45 28.40
N LEU A 539 11.15 -3.14 28.13
CA LEU A 539 12.11 -2.20 28.73
C LEU A 539 11.40 -1.05 29.44
#